data_AF-A0A7X8LRE3-F1
#
_entry.id   AF-A0A7X8LRE3-F1
#
_cell.length_a   1.000
_cell.length_b   1.000
_cell.length_c   1.000
_cell.angle_alpha   90.00
_cell.angle_beta   90.00
_cell.angle_gamma   90.00
#
_symmetry.space_group_name_H-M   'P 1'
#
loop_
_entity.id
_entity.type
_entity.pdbx_description
1 polymer ?
#
loop_
_entity_poly.entity_id
_entity_poly.type
_entity_poly.pdbx_seq_one_letter_code
_entity_poly.pdbx_strand_id
1 'polypeptide(L)'
;MNKNRISAFVVSILACLSAAQFNAREASAGTIYVTSRDNSGTGTLREAANYVNVNGGTNTISWITGSGGSIYLTSALSALNGNTTLDVTNSTTAVSISGADGVYMPLAGSVTMSNDNVSNPMTVSIVLSSTGSVTKTGDGVLYLTGTNTYTGGTFLNGGTVAIYGDSGLGNATGALSFNGGTLKIMDTVSMSRLITLNAGGGTFDTNSQNLTLSGVIDGSGRLTKTGLGTLYLNAANTYTGGTTVSSGTLQVGIDNGLPSSGAVSVGQEGTLALSDYAQAVASYSGSGTLGMKLRTGITNLDVAGTAALGGVLSLSFAPQLFTDGQTFTPITAGAITGQFSTILVEVQQGLDTSS
;
A
#
# COMPACT_ATOMS: atom_id res chain seq x y z
N MET A 1 -40.43 6.50 48.31
CA MET A 1 -40.71 6.64 46.86
C MET A 1 -39.83 7.76 46.31
N ASN A 2 -38.89 7.62 45.37
CA ASN A 2 -38.52 6.44 44.60
C ASN A 2 -37.15 6.60 43.89
N LYS A 3 -36.04 6.75 44.63
CA LYS A 3 -34.68 6.67 44.06
C LYS A 3 -34.44 5.32 43.36
N ASN A 4 -35.07 4.24 43.84
CA ASN A 4 -35.04 2.93 43.17
C ASN A 4 -35.81 2.90 41.84
N ARG A 5 -36.87 3.69 41.65
CA ARG A 5 -37.52 3.80 40.33
C ARG A 5 -36.73 4.62 39.34
N ILE A 6 -36.01 5.66 39.75
CA ILE A 6 -35.17 6.43 38.82
C ILE A 6 -33.99 5.57 38.38
N SER A 7 -33.35 4.82 39.28
CA SER A 7 -32.32 3.85 38.92
C SER A 7 -32.86 2.72 38.03
N ALA A 8 -34.03 2.15 38.36
CA ALA A 8 -34.67 1.13 37.51
C ALA A 8 -35.15 1.68 36.15
N PHE A 9 -35.52 2.96 36.05
CA PHE A 9 -35.95 3.62 34.82
C PHE A 9 -34.75 4.00 33.94
N VAL A 10 -33.63 4.43 34.53
CA VAL A 10 -32.36 4.66 33.80
C VAL A 10 -31.74 3.33 33.36
N VAL A 11 -31.77 2.29 34.21
CA VAL A 11 -31.35 0.93 33.82
C VAL A 11 -32.29 0.33 32.79
N SER A 12 -33.60 0.60 32.85
CA SER A 12 -34.55 0.17 31.81
C SER A 12 -34.39 0.95 30.51
N ILE A 13 -33.98 2.23 30.53
CA ILE A 13 -33.66 3.00 29.32
C ILE A 13 -32.32 2.53 28.73
N LEU A 14 -31.31 2.23 29.54
CA LEU A 14 -30.04 1.67 29.07
C LEU A 14 -30.21 0.23 28.56
N ALA A 15 -31.06 -0.57 29.22
CA ALA A 15 -31.43 -1.92 28.78
C ALA A 15 -32.36 -1.92 27.57
N CYS A 16 -33.23 -0.91 27.43
CA CYS A 16 -34.07 -0.70 26.25
C CYS A 16 -33.28 -0.07 25.10
N LEU A 17 -32.16 0.63 25.34
CA LEU A 17 -31.20 0.98 24.30
C LEU A 17 -30.33 -0.22 23.89
N SER A 18 -30.04 -1.15 24.81
CA SER A 18 -29.36 -2.41 24.46
C SER A 18 -30.29 -3.47 23.83
N ALA A 19 -31.62 -3.31 23.97
CA ALA A 19 -32.64 -4.23 23.47
C ALA A 19 -33.60 -3.61 22.45
N ALA A 20 -33.45 -2.32 22.12
CA ALA A 20 -33.96 -1.78 20.88
C ALA A 20 -33.17 -2.48 19.78
N GLN A 21 -33.73 -3.58 19.29
CA GLN A 21 -33.39 -4.15 18.02
C GLN A 21 -33.49 -3.00 17.01
N PHE A 22 -32.34 -2.38 16.75
CA PHE A 22 -32.16 -1.44 15.67
C PHE A 22 -32.31 -2.27 14.42
N ASN A 23 -33.56 -2.47 13.99
CA ASN A 23 -33.86 -3.05 12.71
C ASN A 23 -33.03 -2.28 11.70
N ALA A 24 -32.40 -2.97 10.76
CA ALA A 24 -31.72 -2.36 9.61
C ALA A 24 -32.65 -1.46 8.74
N ARG A 25 -33.87 -1.17 9.20
CA ARG A 25 -34.95 -0.44 8.52
C ARG A 25 -34.95 1.07 8.76
N GLU A 26 -34.26 1.60 9.77
CA GLU A 26 -34.10 3.06 9.87
C GLU A 26 -32.76 3.47 9.27
N ALA A 27 -32.68 3.34 7.95
CA ALA A 27 -31.62 3.95 7.14
C ALA A 27 -31.72 5.47 7.28
N SER A 28 -31.08 6.03 8.31
CA SER A 28 -30.78 7.45 8.31
C SER A 28 -29.75 7.69 7.20
N ALA A 29 -30.14 8.43 6.16
CA ALA A 29 -29.27 8.87 5.07
C ALA A 29 -28.53 7.76 4.26
N GLY A 30 -29.14 6.59 4.07
CA GLY A 30 -28.55 5.53 3.23
C GLY A 30 -27.41 4.73 3.90
N THR A 31 -27.31 4.83 5.23
CA THR A 31 -26.41 3.99 6.04
C THR A 31 -27.18 2.85 6.71
N ILE A 32 -26.65 1.64 6.63
CA ILE A 32 -27.17 0.40 7.22
C ILE A 32 -26.18 -0.07 8.28
N TYR A 33 -26.68 -0.38 9.47
CA TYR A 33 -25.83 -0.71 10.59
C TYR A 33 -25.67 -2.23 10.79
N VAL A 34 -24.43 -2.69 10.91
CA VAL A 34 -24.08 -4.05 11.35
C VAL A 34 -23.95 -4.04 12.87
N THR A 35 -24.86 -4.76 13.52
CA THR A 35 -25.01 -4.81 14.98
C THR A 35 -24.81 -6.22 15.54
N SER A 36 -24.89 -7.24 14.69
CA SER A 36 -24.64 -8.64 15.02
C SER A 36 -23.44 -9.20 14.26
N ARG A 37 -22.71 -10.10 14.92
CA ARG A 37 -21.61 -10.89 14.33
C ARG A 37 -22.08 -12.23 13.77
N ASP A 38 -23.37 -12.54 13.91
CA ASP A 38 -23.96 -13.77 13.43
C ASP A 38 -23.92 -13.84 11.89
N ASN A 39 -23.91 -15.07 11.38
CA ASN A 39 -23.88 -15.31 9.94
C ASN A 39 -25.16 -14.87 9.23
N SER A 40 -26.31 -14.86 9.91
CA SER A 40 -27.62 -14.56 9.34
C SER A 40 -28.59 -14.06 10.40
N GLY A 41 -29.68 -13.43 9.95
CA GLY A 41 -30.67 -12.82 10.85
C GLY A 41 -30.52 -11.30 10.90
N THR A 42 -31.26 -10.69 11.81
CA THR A 42 -31.35 -9.23 11.94
C THR A 42 -30.04 -8.61 12.42
N GLY A 43 -29.63 -7.50 11.82
CA GLY A 43 -28.43 -6.75 12.19
C GLY A 43 -27.12 -7.36 11.67
N THR A 44 -27.19 -8.36 10.80
CA THR A 44 -26.00 -9.05 10.26
C THR A 44 -25.47 -8.37 8.99
N LEU A 45 -24.19 -8.56 8.69
CA LEU A 45 -23.60 -8.13 7.41
C LEU A 45 -24.36 -8.73 6.21
N ARG A 46 -24.90 -9.95 6.35
CA ARG A 46 -25.69 -10.61 5.30
C ARG A 46 -27.00 -9.89 5.02
N GLU A 47 -27.71 -9.47 6.07
CA GLU A 47 -28.92 -8.66 5.91
C GLU A 47 -28.59 -7.32 5.24
N ALA A 48 -27.51 -6.66 5.68
CA ALA A 48 -27.08 -5.40 5.09
C ALA A 48 -26.74 -5.55 3.60
N ALA A 49 -25.98 -6.58 3.23
CA ALA A 49 -25.64 -6.91 1.84
C ALA A 49 -26.87 -7.18 0.97
N ASN A 50 -27.87 -7.88 1.50
CA ASN A 50 -29.13 -8.11 0.79
C ASN A 50 -29.92 -6.79 0.61
N TYR A 51 -29.92 -5.94 1.62
CA TYR A 51 -30.63 -4.66 1.58
C TYR A 51 -30.05 -3.71 0.53
N VAL A 52 -28.72 -3.53 0.50
CA VAL A 52 -28.08 -2.65 -0.51
C VAL A 52 -28.41 -3.11 -1.93
N ASN A 53 -28.49 -4.42 -2.14
CA ASN A 53 -28.77 -4.98 -3.45
C ASN A 53 -30.18 -4.71 -3.97
N VAL A 54 -31.16 -4.71 -3.07
CA VAL A 54 -32.56 -4.47 -3.42
C VAL A 54 -32.83 -2.98 -3.64
N ASN A 55 -32.22 -2.11 -2.85
CA ASN A 55 -32.53 -0.67 -2.88
C ASN A 55 -31.67 0.12 -3.88
N GLY A 56 -30.52 -0.41 -4.31
CA GLY A 56 -29.63 0.24 -5.29
C GLY A 56 -28.99 1.53 -4.75
N GLY A 57 -28.18 2.20 -5.58
CA GLY A 57 -27.46 3.44 -5.22
C GLY A 57 -26.23 3.23 -4.32
N THR A 58 -25.54 4.33 -3.99
CA THR A 58 -24.42 4.34 -3.04
C THR A 58 -24.96 4.08 -1.64
N ASN A 59 -24.59 2.96 -1.05
CA ASN A 59 -25.01 2.58 0.30
C ASN A 59 -23.80 2.43 1.22
N THR A 60 -23.92 2.88 2.46
CA THR A 60 -22.91 2.64 3.49
C THR A 60 -23.38 1.53 4.40
N ILE A 61 -22.57 0.49 4.58
CA ILE A 61 -22.72 -0.52 5.62
C ILE A 61 -21.72 -0.17 6.72
N SER A 62 -22.21 0.29 7.87
CA SER A 62 -21.39 0.78 8.98
C SER A 62 -21.50 -0.12 10.21
N TRP A 63 -20.40 -0.35 10.92
CA TRP A 63 -20.42 -1.09 12.18
C TRP A 63 -20.75 -0.14 13.34
N ILE A 64 -21.70 -0.49 14.21
CA ILE A 64 -22.03 0.35 15.37
C ILE A 64 -20.86 0.40 16.37
N THR A 65 -20.77 1.51 17.09
CA THR A 65 -19.87 1.68 18.24
C THR A 65 -20.03 0.51 19.23
N GLY A 66 -18.96 -0.22 19.48
CA GLY A 66 -18.94 -1.36 20.40
C GLY A 66 -19.22 -2.75 19.80
N SER A 67 -19.69 -2.86 18.55
CA SER A 67 -20.00 -4.17 17.91
C SER A 67 -18.89 -4.73 17.01
N GLY A 68 -17.79 -3.99 16.82
CA GLY A 68 -16.62 -4.47 16.06
C GLY A 68 -16.14 -5.84 16.53
N GLY A 69 -15.47 -6.61 15.69
CA GLY A 69 -15.01 -7.96 16.02
C GLY A 69 -15.05 -8.88 14.80
N SER A 70 -14.99 -10.20 15.05
CA SER A 70 -14.98 -11.21 13.98
C SER A 70 -16.39 -11.57 13.52
N ILE A 71 -16.62 -11.41 12.22
CA ILE A 71 -17.75 -11.97 11.48
C ILE A 71 -17.24 -13.18 10.73
N TYR A 72 -17.88 -14.34 10.93
CA TYR A 72 -17.54 -15.59 10.25
C TYR A 72 -18.72 -16.02 9.37
N LEU A 73 -18.48 -16.05 8.05
CA LEU A 73 -19.50 -16.39 7.06
C LEU A 73 -19.46 -17.88 6.72
N THR A 74 -20.58 -18.56 6.89
CA THR A 74 -20.71 -20.00 6.56
C THR A 74 -21.23 -20.26 5.15
N SER A 75 -21.63 -19.20 4.44
CA SER A 75 -22.05 -19.24 3.03
C SER A 75 -21.76 -17.90 2.36
N ALA A 76 -21.66 -17.90 1.02
CA ALA A 76 -21.36 -16.70 0.25
C ALA A 76 -22.39 -15.58 0.51
N LEU A 77 -21.94 -14.33 0.50
CA LEU A 77 -22.86 -13.18 0.52
C LEU A 77 -23.49 -12.99 -0.87
N SER A 78 -24.64 -12.30 -0.89
CA SER A 78 -25.11 -11.69 -2.13
C SER A 78 -24.10 -10.68 -2.63
N ALA A 79 -23.95 -10.55 -3.94
CA ALA A 79 -22.93 -9.70 -4.53
C ALA A 79 -23.13 -8.23 -4.15
N LEU A 80 -22.12 -7.57 -3.56
CA LEU A 80 -22.23 -6.15 -3.21
C LEU A 80 -22.25 -5.31 -4.50
N ASN A 81 -23.35 -4.63 -4.76
CA ASN A 81 -23.55 -3.80 -5.96
C ASN A 81 -23.41 -2.29 -5.66
N GLY A 82 -23.38 -1.46 -6.71
CA GLY A 82 -23.75 -0.05 -6.63
C GLY A 82 -22.86 0.92 -5.82
N ASN A 83 -21.54 0.77 -5.79
CA ASN A 83 -20.67 1.69 -5.02
C ASN A 83 -20.96 1.60 -3.51
N THR A 84 -20.97 0.37 -2.96
CA THR A 84 -21.15 0.13 -1.52
C THR A 84 -19.92 0.57 -0.73
N THR A 85 -20.10 1.25 0.39
CA THR A 85 -19.05 1.53 1.37
C THR A 85 -19.18 0.59 2.56
N LEU A 86 -18.14 -0.18 2.88
CA LEU A 86 -17.99 -0.85 4.16
C LEU A 86 -17.19 0.09 5.08
N ASP A 87 -17.86 0.67 6.07
CA ASP A 87 -17.30 1.70 6.95
C ASP A 87 -17.13 1.23 8.39
N VAL A 88 -15.87 1.01 8.80
CA VAL A 88 -15.53 0.61 10.17
C VAL A 88 -15.06 1.78 11.05
N THR A 89 -15.10 3.04 10.58
CA THR A 89 -14.55 4.20 11.28
C THR A 89 -15.01 4.32 12.74
N ASN A 90 -16.28 4.00 13.03
CA ASN A 90 -16.85 4.10 14.37
C ASN A 90 -16.62 2.84 15.25
N SER A 91 -15.89 1.84 14.76
CA SER A 91 -15.60 0.62 15.51
C SER A 91 -14.59 0.91 16.63
N THR A 92 -14.90 0.48 17.85
CA THR A 92 -14.01 0.62 19.02
C THR A 92 -13.03 -0.55 19.18
N THR A 93 -13.20 -1.60 18.37
CA THR A 93 -12.33 -2.77 18.28
C THR A 93 -12.02 -3.08 16.81
N ALA A 94 -10.94 -3.83 16.55
CA ALA A 94 -10.64 -4.32 15.20
C ALA A 94 -11.80 -5.14 14.62
N VAL A 95 -12.08 -4.94 13.34
CA VAL A 95 -13.12 -5.68 12.60
C VAL A 95 -12.45 -6.72 11.73
N SER A 96 -12.94 -7.96 11.76
CA SER A 96 -12.48 -9.00 10.84
C SER A 96 -13.64 -9.69 10.15
N ILE A 97 -13.52 -9.90 8.84
CA ILE A 97 -14.48 -10.63 8.01
C ILE A 97 -13.78 -11.85 7.44
N SER A 98 -14.22 -13.03 7.84
CA SER A 98 -13.71 -14.32 7.39
C SER A 98 -14.86 -15.25 6.98
N GLY A 99 -14.55 -16.40 6.40
CA GLY A 99 -15.55 -17.38 6.03
C GLY A 99 -15.00 -18.80 6.04
N ALA A 100 -15.90 -19.77 5.91
CA ALA A 100 -15.56 -21.17 5.70
C ALA A 100 -14.89 -21.39 4.34
N ASP A 101 -14.26 -22.56 4.16
CA ASP A 101 -13.60 -22.92 2.90
C ASP A 101 -14.58 -22.84 1.72
N GLY A 102 -14.15 -22.17 0.65
CA GLY A 102 -14.98 -21.95 -0.55
C GLY A 102 -16.07 -20.88 -0.40
N VAL A 103 -16.19 -20.23 0.76
CA VAL A 103 -17.10 -19.09 0.97
C VAL A 103 -16.43 -17.79 0.52
N TYR A 104 -17.17 -16.97 -0.23
CA TYR A 104 -16.67 -15.72 -0.80
C TYR A 104 -17.66 -14.56 -0.67
N MET A 105 -17.16 -13.34 -0.83
CA MET A 105 -17.92 -12.10 -0.95
C MET A 105 -17.79 -11.57 -2.38
N PRO A 106 -18.81 -11.73 -3.23
CA PRO A 106 -18.74 -11.25 -4.61
C PRO A 106 -18.88 -9.72 -4.67
N LEU A 107 -18.01 -9.07 -5.45
CA LEU A 107 -18.05 -7.63 -5.72
C LEU A 107 -18.61 -7.43 -7.13
N ALA A 108 -19.83 -6.89 -7.25
CA ALA A 108 -20.42 -6.58 -8.55
C ALA A 108 -20.08 -5.16 -9.02
N GLY A 109 -19.80 -4.24 -8.10
CA GLY A 109 -19.33 -2.88 -8.36
C GLY A 109 -18.08 -2.53 -7.56
N SER A 110 -17.73 -1.24 -7.53
CA SER A 110 -16.71 -0.75 -6.59
C SER A 110 -17.21 -0.91 -5.16
N VAL A 111 -16.37 -1.45 -4.28
CA VAL A 111 -16.62 -1.46 -2.84
C VAL A 111 -15.56 -0.61 -2.14
N THR A 112 -16.00 0.43 -1.46
CA THR A 112 -15.13 1.29 -0.66
C THR A 112 -14.96 0.71 0.73
N MET A 113 -13.74 0.39 1.12
CA MET A 113 -13.36 0.01 2.48
C MET A 113 -12.91 1.28 3.21
N SER A 114 -13.76 1.82 4.08
CA SER A 114 -13.49 3.04 4.84
C SER A 114 -13.07 2.68 6.27
N ASN A 115 -11.93 3.24 6.69
CA ASN A 115 -11.45 3.13 8.06
C ASN A 115 -10.61 4.36 8.41
N ASP A 116 -11.15 5.31 9.18
CA ASP A 116 -10.40 6.43 9.75
C ASP A 116 -9.79 6.09 11.13
N ASN A 117 -10.07 4.90 11.66
CA ASN A 117 -9.56 4.49 12.96
C ASN A 117 -8.17 3.86 12.83
N VAL A 118 -7.14 4.64 13.14
CA VAL A 118 -5.73 4.18 13.12
C VAL A 118 -5.41 3.12 14.20
N SER A 119 -6.21 3.05 15.27
CA SER A 119 -5.99 2.11 16.38
C SER A 119 -6.62 0.74 16.13
N ASN A 120 -7.64 0.67 15.27
CA ASN A 120 -8.41 -0.55 15.02
C ASN A 120 -8.41 -0.88 13.52
N PRO A 121 -7.63 -1.88 13.09
CA PRO A 121 -7.62 -2.27 11.69
C PRO A 121 -8.90 -2.98 11.27
N MET A 122 -9.14 -2.96 9.96
CA MET A 122 -10.05 -3.86 9.27
C MET A 122 -9.26 -5.02 8.68
N THR A 123 -9.70 -6.26 8.89
CA THR A 123 -9.09 -7.45 8.27
C THR A 123 -10.13 -8.18 7.43
N VAL A 124 -9.83 -8.43 6.16
CA VAL A 124 -10.68 -9.20 5.25
C VAL A 124 -9.91 -10.43 4.79
N SER A 125 -10.23 -11.57 5.41
CA SER A 125 -9.66 -12.87 5.09
C SER A 125 -10.55 -13.70 4.17
N ILE A 126 -11.84 -13.38 4.08
CA ILE A 126 -12.74 -14.00 3.10
C ILE A 126 -12.31 -13.61 1.67
N VAL A 127 -12.44 -14.54 0.73
CA VAL A 127 -12.16 -14.28 -0.69
C VAL A 127 -13.13 -13.24 -1.23
N LEU A 128 -12.59 -12.14 -1.73
CA LEU A 128 -13.30 -11.15 -2.53
C LEU A 128 -13.24 -11.57 -4.01
N SER A 129 -14.37 -11.58 -4.72
CA SER A 129 -14.45 -12.15 -6.08
C SER A 129 -15.24 -11.28 -7.08
N SER A 130 -15.43 -11.79 -8.30
CA SER A 130 -16.25 -11.19 -9.37
C SER A 130 -15.60 -9.96 -10.05
N THR A 131 -16.37 -9.12 -10.72
CA THR A 131 -15.82 -8.08 -11.62
C THR A 131 -15.56 -6.73 -10.96
N GLY A 132 -16.02 -6.55 -9.72
CA GLY A 132 -15.91 -5.30 -8.97
C GLY A 132 -14.50 -4.94 -8.54
N SER A 133 -14.38 -3.79 -7.89
CA SER A 133 -13.10 -3.24 -7.40
C SER A 133 -13.13 -3.00 -5.90
N VAL A 134 -11.94 -2.81 -5.33
CA VAL A 134 -11.76 -2.40 -3.92
C VAL A 134 -11.17 -0.99 -3.89
N THR A 135 -11.79 -0.07 -3.15
CA THR A 135 -11.27 1.27 -2.91
C THR A 135 -10.99 1.45 -1.42
N LYS A 136 -9.76 1.72 -1.00
CA LYS A 136 -9.42 2.04 0.40
C LYS A 136 -9.45 3.55 0.63
N THR A 137 -10.18 3.98 1.65
CA THR A 137 -10.21 5.37 2.16
C THR A 137 -10.01 5.41 3.67
N GLY A 138 -9.74 6.60 4.19
CA GLY A 138 -9.47 6.85 5.61
C GLY A 138 -8.09 6.41 6.07
N ASP A 139 -7.64 6.91 7.22
CA ASP A 139 -6.24 6.83 7.67
C ASP A 139 -5.83 5.45 8.24
N GLY A 140 -6.79 4.62 8.65
CA GLY A 140 -6.56 3.32 9.24
C GLY A 140 -6.05 2.25 8.27
N VAL A 141 -5.78 1.06 8.81
CA VAL A 141 -5.22 -0.07 8.07
C VAL A 141 -6.32 -1.05 7.63
N LEU A 142 -6.24 -1.49 6.38
CA LEU A 142 -6.99 -2.63 5.83
C LEU A 142 -6.00 -3.77 5.54
N TYR A 143 -6.14 -4.90 6.23
CA TYR A 143 -5.46 -6.14 5.89
C TYR A 143 -6.29 -6.93 4.88
N LEU A 144 -5.74 -7.15 3.68
CA LEU A 144 -6.30 -8.06 2.68
C LEU A 144 -5.46 -9.34 2.69
N THR A 145 -5.94 -10.33 3.45
CA THR A 145 -5.26 -11.61 3.70
C THR A 145 -5.81 -12.75 2.84
N GLY A 146 -7.02 -12.59 2.29
CA GLY A 146 -7.62 -13.55 1.37
C GLY A 146 -6.91 -13.60 0.01
N THR A 147 -6.97 -14.77 -0.65
CA THR A 147 -6.57 -14.91 -2.06
C THR A 147 -7.72 -14.41 -2.93
N ASN A 148 -7.68 -13.11 -3.27
CA ASN A 148 -8.78 -12.43 -3.92
C ASN A 148 -8.76 -12.66 -5.44
N THR A 149 -9.95 -12.66 -6.05
CA THR A 149 -10.17 -12.92 -7.49
C THR A 149 -10.95 -11.81 -8.19
N TYR A 150 -11.24 -10.70 -7.51
CA TYR A 150 -11.92 -9.57 -8.14
C TYR A 150 -11.06 -8.96 -9.26
N THR A 151 -11.68 -8.52 -10.35
CA THR A 151 -10.94 -8.05 -11.55
C THR A 151 -10.93 -6.53 -11.74
N GLY A 152 -11.75 -5.78 -11.02
CA GLY A 152 -11.88 -4.33 -11.17
C GLY A 152 -10.70 -3.51 -10.61
N GLY A 153 -9.72 -4.17 -9.99
CA GLY A 153 -8.53 -3.52 -9.43
C GLY A 153 -8.68 -3.00 -8.00
N THR A 154 -7.62 -2.39 -7.50
CA THR A 154 -7.51 -1.85 -6.13
C THR A 154 -7.07 -0.39 -6.16
N PHE A 155 -7.80 0.48 -5.47
CA PHE A 155 -7.58 1.93 -5.44
C PHE A 155 -7.27 2.38 -4.01
N LEU A 156 -6.09 2.95 -3.79
CA LEU A 156 -5.57 3.38 -2.49
C LEU A 156 -5.68 4.91 -2.39
N ASN A 157 -6.85 5.40 -1.97
CA ASN A 157 -7.15 6.83 -1.84
C ASN A 157 -6.83 7.40 -0.45
N GLY A 158 -6.33 6.59 0.48
CA GLY A 158 -5.92 7.01 1.82
C GLY A 158 -5.53 5.82 2.70
N GLY A 159 -4.89 6.10 3.84
CA GLY A 159 -4.45 5.10 4.82
C GLY A 159 -3.57 4.00 4.25
N THR A 160 -3.67 2.79 4.81
CA THR A 160 -2.81 1.66 4.45
C THR A 160 -3.63 0.44 4.01
N VAL A 161 -3.22 -0.20 2.91
CA VAL A 161 -3.61 -1.57 2.57
C VAL A 161 -2.40 -2.47 2.82
N ALA A 162 -2.56 -3.47 3.69
CA ALA A 162 -1.53 -4.45 4.02
C ALA A 162 -1.85 -5.80 3.35
N ILE A 163 -0.87 -6.36 2.64
CA ILE A 163 -1.00 -7.64 1.91
C ILE A 163 0.13 -8.61 2.26
N TYR A 164 -0.15 -9.90 2.11
CA TYR A 164 0.84 -10.97 2.26
C TYR A 164 1.29 -11.55 0.91
N GLY A 165 0.63 -11.19 -0.18
CA GLY A 165 0.91 -11.62 -1.54
C GLY A 165 0.11 -10.80 -2.56
N ASP A 166 0.54 -10.84 -3.83
CA ASP A 166 -0.09 -10.09 -4.93
C ASP A 166 -1.59 -10.41 -5.11
N SER A 167 -1.98 -11.67 -4.81
CA SER A 167 -3.38 -12.11 -4.86
C SER A 167 -4.27 -11.43 -3.81
N GLY A 168 -3.70 -10.79 -2.78
CA GLY A 168 -4.45 -9.91 -1.87
C GLY A 168 -5.10 -8.74 -2.60
N LEU A 169 -4.54 -8.30 -3.73
CA LEU A 169 -5.03 -7.19 -4.56
C LEU A 169 -5.96 -7.64 -5.70
N GLY A 170 -6.48 -8.88 -5.64
CA GLY A 170 -7.37 -9.42 -6.68
C GLY A 170 -6.60 -10.04 -7.84
N ASN A 171 -7.23 -10.13 -9.01
CA ASN A 171 -6.59 -10.68 -10.22
C ASN A 171 -5.34 -9.86 -10.59
N ALA A 172 -4.22 -10.52 -10.92
CA ALA A 172 -2.94 -9.88 -11.24
C ALA A 172 -2.96 -8.88 -12.42
N THR A 173 -3.98 -8.92 -13.29
CA THR A 173 -4.16 -7.91 -14.36
C THR A 173 -4.98 -6.70 -13.92
N GLY A 174 -5.56 -6.73 -12.71
CA GLY A 174 -6.30 -5.62 -12.14
C GLY A 174 -5.37 -4.45 -11.81
N ALA A 175 -5.80 -3.24 -12.16
CA ALA A 175 -5.04 -2.02 -11.90
C ALA A 175 -4.80 -1.80 -10.40
N LEU A 176 -3.63 -1.27 -10.05
CA LEU A 176 -3.33 -0.75 -8.71
C LEU A 176 -3.12 0.76 -8.83
N SER A 177 -3.95 1.54 -8.16
CA SER A 177 -3.91 3.00 -8.28
C SER A 177 -3.77 3.64 -6.90
N PHE A 178 -2.91 4.66 -6.79
CA PHE A 178 -2.68 5.41 -5.56
C PHE A 178 -3.15 6.86 -5.73
N ASN A 179 -3.80 7.40 -4.71
CA ASN A 179 -4.08 8.82 -4.57
C ASN A 179 -3.87 9.25 -3.12
N GLY A 180 -2.65 9.05 -2.61
CA GLY A 180 -2.24 9.37 -1.23
C GLY A 180 -2.21 8.18 -0.26
N GLY A 181 -2.64 6.98 -0.69
CA GLY A 181 -2.59 5.78 0.16
C GLY A 181 -1.21 5.10 0.21
N THR A 182 -1.12 4.09 1.08
CA THR A 182 0.07 3.25 1.30
C THR A 182 -0.24 1.79 1.00
N LEU A 183 0.62 1.14 0.22
CA LEU A 183 0.66 -0.32 0.12
C LEU A 183 1.77 -0.83 1.04
N LYS A 184 1.39 -1.61 2.04
CA LYS A 184 2.30 -2.28 2.96
C LYS A 184 2.38 -3.77 2.62
N ILE A 185 3.59 -4.29 2.51
CA ILE A 185 3.81 -5.74 2.36
C ILE A 185 4.14 -6.36 3.72
N MET A 186 3.58 -7.54 3.97
CA MET A 186 3.81 -8.33 5.19
C MET A 186 4.66 -9.57 4.91
N ASP A 187 4.87 -9.91 3.64
CA ASP A 187 5.82 -10.93 3.19
C ASP A 187 6.56 -10.44 1.92
N THR A 188 7.47 -11.23 1.38
CA THR A 188 8.11 -10.96 0.09
C THR A 188 7.08 -11.11 -1.02
N VAL A 189 6.92 -10.07 -1.84
CA VAL A 189 5.91 -10.00 -2.91
C VAL A 189 6.58 -9.64 -4.24
N SER A 190 6.11 -10.26 -5.32
CA SER A 190 6.43 -9.85 -6.69
C SER A 190 5.14 -9.52 -7.44
N MET A 191 5.10 -8.38 -8.13
CA MET A 191 3.93 -7.91 -8.88
C MET A 191 4.33 -7.46 -10.29
N SER A 192 3.53 -7.84 -11.28
CA SER A 192 3.62 -7.36 -12.68
C SER A 192 2.50 -6.37 -13.03
N ARG A 193 1.69 -5.98 -12.04
CA ARG A 193 0.58 -5.03 -12.20
C ARG A 193 1.07 -3.70 -12.78
N LEU A 194 0.25 -3.11 -13.64
CA LEU A 194 0.37 -1.69 -13.95
C LEU A 194 -0.05 -0.88 -12.73
N ILE A 195 0.73 0.16 -12.43
CA ILE A 195 0.51 1.00 -11.25
C ILE A 195 0.39 2.46 -11.66
N THR A 196 -0.62 3.15 -11.16
CA THR A 196 -0.80 4.59 -11.39
C THR A 196 -0.68 5.37 -10.09
N LEU A 197 0.22 6.35 -10.08
CA LEU A 197 0.35 7.34 -9.01
C LEU A 197 -0.40 8.61 -9.45
N ASN A 198 -1.62 8.80 -8.94
CA ASN A 198 -2.39 10.01 -9.19
C ASN A 198 -1.76 11.21 -8.44
N ALA A 199 -2.36 12.39 -8.56
CA ALA A 199 -1.84 13.63 -7.97
C ALA A 199 -1.46 13.52 -6.48
N GLY A 200 -2.17 12.73 -5.68
CA GLY A 200 -1.84 12.48 -4.27
C GLY A 200 -0.56 11.65 -4.03
N GLY A 201 0.03 11.05 -5.08
CA GLY A 201 1.17 10.14 -4.97
C GLY A 201 0.80 8.79 -4.37
N GLY A 202 1.82 8.01 -4.03
CA GLY A 202 1.65 6.72 -3.37
C GLY A 202 2.88 6.33 -2.55
N THR A 203 2.63 5.56 -1.49
CA THR A 203 3.69 5.04 -0.62
C THR A 203 3.76 3.52 -0.71
N PHE A 204 4.97 3.00 -0.91
CA PHE A 204 5.29 1.60 -0.75
C PHE A 204 6.04 1.42 0.57
N ASP A 205 5.37 0.81 1.56
CA ASP A 205 5.96 0.39 2.82
C ASP A 205 6.40 -1.08 2.69
N THR A 206 7.71 -1.28 2.54
CA THR A 206 8.24 -2.64 2.41
C THR A 206 8.31 -3.39 3.72
N ASN A 207 7.93 -2.76 4.84
CA ASN A 207 8.16 -3.30 6.18
C ASN A 207 9.62 -3.76 6.30
N SER A 208 9.90 -5.04 6.56
CA SER A 208 11.25 -5.61 6.49
C SER A 208 11.45 -6.60 5.33
N GLN A 209 10.55 -6.58 4.34
CA GLN A 209 10.47 -7.57 3.26
C GLN A 209 10.90 -6.99 1.90
N ASN A 210 10.94 -7.85 0.88
CA ASN A 210 11.25 -7.43 -0.49
C ASN A 210 9.96 -7.29 -1.32
N LEU A 211 9.81 -6.15 -2.00
CA LEU A 211 8.78 -5.95 -3.02
C LEU A 211 9.43 -5.79 -4.39
N THR A 212 9.11 -6.68 -5.32
CA THR A 212 9.55 -6.59 -6.71
C THR A 212 8.42 -6.10 -7.60
N LEU A 213 8.63 -4.96 -8.27
CA LEU A 213 7.69 -4.40 -9.24
C LEU A 213 8.28 -4.54 -10.64
N SER A 214 7.61 -5.32 -11.49
CA SER A 214 8.00 -5.54 -12.89
C SER A 214 7.03 -4.89 -13.89
N GLY A 215 5.90 -4.36 -13.41
CA GLY A 215 5.00 -3.53 -14.23
C GLY A 215 5.42 -2.06 -14.19
N VAL A 216 5.07 -1.32 -15.25
CA VAL A 216 5.34 0.13 -15.33
C VAL A 216 4.50 0.87 -14.29
N ILE A 217 5.15 1.82 -13.62
CA ILE A 217 4.52 2.83 -12.77
C ILE A 217 4.39 4.13 -13.57
N ASP A 218 3.18 4.68 -13.66
CA ASP A 218 2.87 5.93 -14.35
C ASP A 218 2.16 6.96 -13.44
N GLY A 219 1.77 8.09 -14.02
CA GLY A 219 0.94 9.11 -13.37
C GLY A 219 1.71 10.35 -12.86
N SER A 220 0.97 11.36 -12.41
CA SER A 220 1.55 12.65 -12.01
C SER A 220 2.16 12.66 -10.60
N GLY A 221 1.86 11.63 -9.81
CA GLY A 221 2.17 11.55 -8.39
C GLY A 221 3.62 11.21 -8.07
N ARG A 222 4.00 11.48 -6.82
CA ARG A 222 5.29 11.08 -6.25
C ARG A 222 5.26 9.63 -5.78
N LEU A 223 6.34 8.91 -6.03
CA LEU A 223 6.62 7.63 -5.40
C LEU A 223 7.34 7.85 -4.07
N THR A 224 6.81 7.32 -2.97
CA THR A 224 7.49 7.29 -1.67
C THR A 224 7.82 5.86 -1.28
N LYS A 225 9.09 5.59 -0.99
CA LYS A 225 9.56 4.32 -0.42
C LYS A 225 9.82 4.49 1.07
N THR A 226 9.22 3.61 1.88
CA THR A 226 9.47 3.49 3.32
C THR A 226 9.59 2.00 3.71
N GLY A 227 9.81 1.74 4.99
CA GLY A 227 10.11 0.41 5.52
C GLY A 227 11.58 0.03 5.29
N LEU A 228 12.12 -0.79 6.19
CA LEU A 228 13.51 -1.25 6.20
C LEU A 228 13.87 -2.18 5.03
N GLY A 229 12.88 -2.83 4.43
CA GLY A 229 13.05 -3.75 3.30
C GLY A 229 13.44 -3.09 1.97
N THR A 230 13.47 -3.90 0.90
CA THR A 230 13.89 -3.47 -0.45
C THR A 230 12.72 -3.38 -1.42
N LEU A 231 12.61 -2.26 -2.13
CA LEU A 231 11.73 -2.10 -3.29
C LEU A 231 12.57 -2.19 -4.56
N TYR A 232 12.31 -3.17 -5.40
CA TYR A 232 12.93 -3.34 -6.72
C TYR A 232 12.02 -2.77 -7.80
N LEU A 233 12.56 -1.89 -8.64
CA LEU A 233 11.89 -1.34 -9.82
C LEU A 233 12.53 -1.91 -11.09
N ASN A 234 11.88 -2.90 -11.69
CA ASN A 234 12.39 -3.66 -12.84
C ASN A 234 11.73 -3.25 -14.17
N ALA A 235 11.08 -2.09 -14.22
CA ALA A 235 10.44 -1.53 -15.39
C ALA A 235 10.86 -0.06 -15.60
N ALA A 236 10.76 0.41 -16.84
CA ALA A 236 11.03 1.80 -17.19
C ALA A 236 9.83 2.65 -16.78
N ASN A 237 9.92 3.31 -15.63
CA ASN A 237 8.80 4.04 -15.04
C ASN A 237 8.63 5.42 -15.67
N THR A 238 7.38 5.92 -15.69
CA THR A 238 7.00 7.15 -16.39
C THR A 238 6.27 8.18 -15.52
N TYR A 239 6.13 7.91 -14.21
CA TYR A 239 5.53 8.88 -13.29
C TYR A 239 6.34 10.18 -13.21
N THR A 240 5.69 11.32 -12.98
CA THR A 240 6.36 12.64 -13.07
C THR A 240 6.58 13.33 -11.73
N GLY A 241 5.97 12.86 -10.63
CA GLY A 241 6.06 13.53 -9.33
C GLY A 241 7.39 13.35 -8.57
N GLY A 242 8.34 12.63 -9.17
CA GLY A 242 9.63 12.29 -8.58
C GLY A 242 9.56 11.15 -7.56
N THR A 243 10.70 10.89 -6.91
CA THR A 243 10.90 9.75 -6.02
C THR A 243 11.49 10.19 -4.69
N THR A 244 10.92 9.71 -3.58
CA THR A 244 11.47 9.87 -2.24
C THR A 244 11.77 8.52 -1.63
N VAL A 245 13.00 8.32 -1.17
CA VAL A 245 13.43 7.15 -0.40
C VAL A 245 13.59 7.58 1.05
N SER A 246 12.55 7.35 1.86
CA SER A 246 12.54 7.75 3.27
C SER A 246 13.34 6.79 4.13
N SER A 247 13.18 5.48 3.89
CA SER A 247 13.90 4.42 4.61
C SER A 247 14.02 3.12 3.80
N GLY A 248 14.98 2.29 4.20
CA GLY A 248 15.32 1.03 3.52
C GLY A 248 15.91 1.28 2.13
N THR A 249 15.77 0.30 1.24
CA THR A 249 16.43 0.34 -0.08
C THR A 249 15.42 0.48 -1.21
N LEU A 250 15.62 1.46 -2.08
CA LEU A 250 15.06 1.47 -3.43
C LEU A 250 16.16 1.02 -4.39
N GLN A 251 15.96 -0.11 -5.07
CA GLN A 251 16.89 -0.63 -6.05
C GLN A 251 16.29 -0.54 -7.45
N VAL A 252 17.00 0.10 -8.38
CA VAL A 252 16.66 0.01 -9.80
C VAL A 252 17.17 -1.32 -10.35
N GLY A 253 16.35 -1.98 -11.16
CA GLY A 253 16.66 -3.27 -11.76
C GLY A 253 16.93 -3.21 -13.26
N ILE A 254 16.93 -2.01 -13.85
CA ILE A 254 17.22 -1.74 -15.25
C ILE A 254 17.84 -0.35 -15.41
N ASP A 255 18.45 -0.07 -16.56
CA ASP A 255 18.85 1.28 -16.94
C ASP A 255 17.62 2.20 -17.02
N ASN A 256 17.72 3.38 -16.41
CA ASN A 256 16.63 4.35 -16.30
C ASN A 256 15.33 3.77 -15.72
N GLY A 257 15.46 2.93 -14.68
CA GLY A 257 14.31 2.45 -13.91
C GLY A 257 13.52 3.60 -13.27
N LEU A 258 14.17 4.69 -12.88
CA LEU A 258 13.49 5.93 -12.46
C LEU A 258 13.26 6.89 -13.65
N PRO A 259 12.19 7.69 -13.61
CA PRO A 259 11.93 8.71 -14.63
C PRO A 259 13.00 9.79 -14.65
N SER A 260 13.58 10.08 -15.83
CA SER A 260 14.61 11.11 -16.00
C SER A 260 14.13 12.54 -15.75
N SER A 261 12.82 12.79 -15.86
CA SER A 261 12.19 14.06 -15.51
C SER A 261 11.91 14.22 -14.01
N GLY A 262 12.08 13.15 -13.22
CA GLY A 262 11.76 13.15 -11.79
C GLY A 262 12.92 13.63 -10.93
N ALA A 263 12.61 14.43 -9.91
CA ALA A 263 13.53 14.69 -8.81
C ALA A 263 13.66 13.45 -7.91
N VAL A 264 14.85 13.20 -7.36
CA VAL A 264 15.10 12.11 -6.40
C VAL A 264 15.62 12.65 -5.08
N SER A 265 14.97 12.27 -3.98
CA SER A 265 15.39 12.61 -2.62
C SER A 265 15.62 11.35 -1.79
N VAL A 266 16.78 11.26 -1.13
CA VAL A 266 17.16 10.13 -0.26
C VAL A 266 17.36 10.63 1.16
N GLY A 267 16.45 10.24 2.06
CA GLY A 267 16.52 10.56 3.49
C GLY A 267 17.64 9.80 4.21
N GLN A 268 17.95 10.19 5.45
CA GLN A 268 19.08 9.65 6.21
C GLN A 268 19.05 8.11 6.37
N GLU A 269 17.86 7.52 6.46
CA GLU A 269 17.65 6.07 6.60
C GLU A 269 17.43 5.37 5.26
N GLY A 270 17.43 6.13 4.16
CA GLY A 270 17.18 5.65 2.81
C GLY A 270 18.46 5.27 2.08
N THR A 271 18.34 4.30 1.19
CA THR A 271 19.36 3.91 0.22
C THR A 271 18.76 3.91 -1.18
N LEU A 272 19.34 4.69 -2.09
CA LEU A 272 19.15 4.50 -3.53
C LEU A 272 20.26 3.60 -4.05
N ALA A 273 19.91 2.37 -4.44
CA ALA A 273 20.84 1.41 -5.03
C ALA A 273 20.68 1.40 -6.55
N LEU A 274 21.69 1.90 -7.26
CA LEU A 274 21.74 1.88 -8.71
C LEU A 274 22.24 0.54 -9.27
N SER A 275 22.84 -0.30 -8.41
CA SER A 275 23.53 -1.52 -8.83
C SER A 275 24.48 -1.19 -10.00
N ASP A 276 24.55 -2.02 -11.03
CA ASP A 276 25.33 -1.75 -12.24
C ASP A 276 24.57 -0.95 -13.31
N TYR A 277 23.38 -0.43 -13.01
CA TYR A 277 22.58 0.32 -14.00
C TYR A 277 22.98 1.80 -14.10
N ALA A 278 22.73 2.37 -15.27
CA ALA A 278 22.79 3.81 -15.51
C ALA A 278 21.42 4.44 -15.23
N GLN A 279 21.42 5.64 -14.65
CA GLN A 279 20.21 6.33 -14.25
C GLN A 279 20.32 7.82 -14.51
N ALA A 280 19.41 8.37 -15.32
CA ALA A 280 19.23 9.80 -15.47
C ALA A 280 18.11 10.32 -14.56
N VAL A 281 18.26 11.51 -13.96
CA VAL A 281 17.25 12.17 -13.11
C VAL A 281 17.28 13.69 -13.28
N ALA A 282 16.19 14.37 -12.92
CA ALA A 282 16.12 15.83 -13.06
C ALA A 282 16.96 16.55 -11.98
N SER A 283 16.91 16.04 -10.75
CA SER A 283 17.72 16.52 -9.64
C SER A 283 17.93 15.41 -8.61
N TYR A 284 19.00 15.53 -7.82
CA TYR A 284 19.30 14.61 -6.73
C TYR A 284 19.55 15.38 -5.44
N SER A 285 18.97 14.93 -4.34
CA SER A 285 19.30 15.40 -2.98
C SER A 285 19.43 14.21 -2.03
N GLY A 286 20.59 14.04 -1.40
CA GLY A 286 20.86 12.86 -0.56
C GLY A 286 21.39 13.22 0.82
N SER A 287 20.83 12.61 1.85
CA SER A 287 21.38 12.57 3.21
C SER A 287 21.61 11.13 3.71
N GLY A 288 21.07 10.13 3.01
CA GLY A 288 21.33 8.70 3.24
C GLY A 288 22.41 8.14 2.31
N THR A 289 22.19 6.93 1.79
CA THR A 289 23.18 6.22 0.98
C THR A 289 22.84 6.26 -0.52
N LEU A 290 23.83 6.61 -1.35
CA LEU A 290 23.82 6.32 -2.78
C LEU A 290 24.73 5.11 -3.03
N GLY A 291 24.15 3.98 -3.42
CA GLY A 291 24.85 2.74 -3.73
C GLY A 291 25.03 2.55 -5.23
N MET A 292 26.25 2.24 -5.68
CA MET A 292 26.57 2.09 -7.11
C MET A 292 27.57 0.95 -7.31
N LYS A 293 27.45 0.25 -8.42
CA LYS A 293 28.44 -0.70 -8.92
C LYS A 293 29.06 -0.13 -10.18
N LEU A 294 30.32 0.27 -10.07
CA LEU A 294 31.03 1.02 -11.10
C LEU A 294 31.38 0.13 -12.30
N ARG A 295 31.20 0.70 -13.49
CA ARG A 295 31.58 0.13 -14.79
C ARG A 295 32.42 1.14 -15.57
N THR A 296 33.39 0.65 -16.33
CA THR A 296 34.20 1.50 -17.21
C THR A 296 33.34 2.13 -18.30
N GLY A 297 33.52 3.43 -18.55
CA GLY A 297 32.88 4.15 -19.66
C GLY A 297 31.41 4.50 -19.46
N ILE A 298 30.88 4.32 -18.24
CA ILE A 298 29.47 4.55 -17.92
C ILE A 298 29.37 5.52 -16.75
N THR A 299 28.53 6.54 -16.90
CA THR A 299 28.05 7.34 -15.78
C THR A 299 26.87 6.61 -15.17
N ASN A 300 27.00 6.21 -13.90
CA ASN A 300 25.93 5.51 -13.21
C ASN A 300 24.76 6.46 -12.86
N LEU A 301 25.04 7.72 -12.49
CA LEU A 301 24.03 8.72 -12.20
C LEU A 301 24.25 10.02 -12.99
N ASP A 302 23.34 10.33 -13.92
CA ASP A 302 23.32 11.58 -14.66
C ASP A 302 22.22 12.50 -14.14
N VAL A 303 22.59 13.69 -13.66
CA VAL A 303 21.68 14.65 -13.04
C VAL A 303 21.56 15.90 -13.91
N ALA A 304 20.42 16.10 -14.56
CA ALA A 304 20.25 17.24 -15.47
C ALA A 304 20.42 18.60 -14.76
N GLY A 305 19.91 18.71 -13.54
CA GLY A 305 20.01 19.90 -12.69
C GLY A 305 21.08 19.78 -11.60
N THR A 306 20.69 20.11 -10.37
CA THR A 306 21.60 20.08 -9.22
C THR A 306 21.64 18.70 -8.56
N ALA A 307 22.85 18.21 -8.31
CA ALA A 307 23.14 17.12 -7.38
C ALA A 307 23.59 17.70 -6.02
N ALA A 308 22.68 17.72 -5.05
CA ALA A 308 22.97 18.05 -3.66
C ALA A 308 23.44 16.80 -2.91
N LEU A 309 24.76 16.68 -2.77
CA LEU A 309 25.43 15.53 -2.18
C LEU A 309 25.51 15.64 -0.65
N GLY A 310 25.35 14.50 0.01
CA GLY A 310 25.41 14.32 1.46
C GLY A 310 25.34 12.83 1.79
N GLY A 311 25.54 12.49 3.06
CA GLY A 311 25.49 11.09 3.52
C GLY A 311 26.60 10.22 2.94
N VAL A 312 26.26 8.98 2.59
CA VAL A 312 27.22 7.94 2.21
C VAL A 312 27.18 7.68 0.70
N LEU A 313 28.35 7.63 0.07
CA LEU A 313 28.52 7.01 -1.24
C LEU A 313 29.07 5.58 -1.02
N SER A 314 28.30 4.56 -1.39
CA SER A 314 28.72 3.17 -1.36
C SER A 314 29.05 2.69 -2.77
N LEU A 315 30.31 2.34 -2.98
CA LEU A 315 30.85 1.91 -4.26
C LEU A 315 31.25 0.45 -4.18
N SER A 316 30.84 -0.30 -5.18
CA SER A 316 31.40 -1.61 -5.50
C SER A 316 31.84 -1.61 -6.96
N PHE A 317 32.52 -2.67 -7.38
CA PHE A 317 33.01 -2.82 -8.74
C PHE A 317 32.35 -4.01 -9.41
N ALA A 318 31.93 -3.85 -10.66
CA ALA A 318 31.69 -5.02 -11.50
C ALA A 318 33.01 -5.74 -11.79
N PRO A 319 33.03 -7.09 -11.82
CA PRO A 319 34.20 -7.84 -12.25
C PRO A 319 34.66 -7.35 -13.62
N GLN A 320 35.80 -6.67 -13.67
CA GLN A 320 36.40 -6.14 -14.89
C GLN A 320 37.89 -5.88 -14.66
N LEU A 321 38.65 -5.74 -15.75
CA LEU A 321 40.06 -5.39 -15.69
C LEU A 321 40.18 -3.87 -15.43
N PHE A 322 40.80 -3.50 -14.31
CA PHE A 322 41.14 -2.11 -14.02
C PHE A 322 42.58 -1.85 -14.46
N THR A 323 42.82 -0.77 -15.19
CA THR A 323 44.18 -0.27 -15.43
C THR A 323 44.56 0.71 -14.33
N ASP A 324 45.82 0.69 -13.91
CA ASP A 324 46.32 1.70 -12.98
C ASP A 324 46.11 3.11 -13.54
N GLY A 325 45.72 4.05 -12.69
CA GLY A 325 45.35 5.41 -13.08
C GLY A 325 44.00 5.57 -13.78
N GLN A 326 43.16 4.54 -13.86
CA GLN A 326 41.82 4.65 -14.44
C GLN A 326 40.93 5.61 -13.63
N THR A 327 40.28 6.55 -14.32
CA THR A 327 39.35 7.52 -13.71
C THR A 327 37.90 7.11 -13.94
N PHE A 328 37.06 7.29 -12.92
CA PHE A 328 35.61 7.07 -12.98
C PHE A 328 34.86 8.38 -12.76
N THR A 329 33.81 8.61 -13.54
CA THR A 329 32.87 9.73 -13.36
C THR A 329 31.50 9.14 -13.04
N PRO A 330 31.31 8.62 -11.81
CA PRO A 330 30.09 7.91 -11.45
C PRO A 330 28.86 8.82 -11.45
N ILE A 331 29.07 10.12 -11.23
CA ILE A 331 28.03 11.13 -11.19
C ILE A 331 28.38 12.27 -12.15
N THR A 332 27.47 12.61 -13.05
CA THR A 332 27.46 13.88 -13.79
C THR A 332 26.32 14.75 -13.29
N ALA A 333 26.52 16.06 -13.24
CA ALA A 333 25.45 16.98 -12.87
C ALA A 333 25.61 18.34 -13.54
N GLY A 334 24.50 19.04 -13.80
CA GLY A 334 24.51 20.45 -14.22
C GLY A 334 25.15 21.36 -13.15
N ALA A 335 24.93 21.05 -11.87
CA ALA A 335 25.65 21.63 -10.75
C ALA A 335 25.82 20.61 -9.62
N ILE A 336 26.95 20.66 -8.91
CA ILE A 336 27.18 19.88 -7.69
C ILE A 336 27.25 20.82 -6.50
N THR A 337 26.50 20.50 -5.44
CA THR A 337 26.56 21.21 -4.15
C THR A 337 26.75 20.20 -3.03
N GLY A 338 27.54 20.54 -2.01
CA GLY A 338 27.84 19.63 -0.90
C GLY A 338 28.85 18.54 -1.28
N GLN A 339 29.00 17.56 -0.40
CA GLN A 339 29.89 16.41 -0.56
C GLN A 339 29.36 15.24 0.26
N PHE A 340 29.71 14.01 -0.12
CA PHE A 340 29.47 12.85 0.74
C PHE A 340 30.28 12.99 2.04
N SER A 341 29.65 12.68 3.17
CA SER A 341 30.35 12.62 4.46
C SER A 341 31.18 11.35 4.59
N THR A 342 30.86 10.31 3.81
CA THR A 342 31.59 9.05 3.82
C THR A 342 31.58 8.43 2.43
N ILE A 343 32.72 7.89 2.02
CA ILE A 343 32.83 7.06 0.82
C ILE A 343 33.25 5.66 1.29
N LEU A 344 32.40 4.67 1.02
CA LEU A 344 32.69 3.26 1.26
C LEU A 344 33.01 2.62 -0.09
N VAL A 345 34.13 1.90 -0.16
CA VAL A 345 34.54 1.17 -1.34
C VAL A 345 34.69 -0.30 -0.97
N GLU A 346 33.80 -1.13 -1.50
CA GLU A 346 33.87 -2.58 -1.34
C GLU A 346 34.60 -3.18 -2.55
N VAL A 347 35.82 -3.64 -2.32
CA VAL A 347 36.56 -4.45 -3.30
C VAL A 347 36.01 -5.86 -3.22
N GLN A 348 35.10 -6.21 -4.13
CA GLN A 348 34.71 -7.60 -4.35
C GLN A 348 35.96 -8.36 -4.80
N GLN A 349 36.52 -9.19 -3.92
CA GLN A 349 37.68 -10.03 -4.19
C GLN A 349 37.33 -11.02 -5.30
N GLY A 350 37.58 -10.65 -6.56
CA GLY A 350 37.61 -11.58 -7.68
C GLY A 350 38.85 -12.45 -7.57
N LEU A 351 38.64 -13.77 -7.53
CA LEU A 351 39.65 -14.82 -7.49
C LEU A 351 40.91 -14.46 -8.28
N ASP A 352 42.03 -14.39 -7.56
CA ASP A 352 43.35 -14.52 -8.13
C ASP A 352 43.40 -15.80 -8.98
N THR A 353 43.43 -15.64 -10.30
CA THR A 353 43.61 -16.75 -11.24
C THR A 353 45.08 -16.87 -11.67
N SER A 354 46.02 -16.41 -10.85
CA SER A 354 47.43 -16.72 -11.08
C SER A 354 47.77 -18.16 -10.66
N SER A 355 47.67 -19.07 -11.63
CA SER A 355 48.58 -20.21 -11.78
C SER A 355 48.79 -20.52 -13.25
#